data_AF-A0A660QEH3-F1
#
_entry.id   AF-A0A660QEH3-F1
#
_cell.length_a   1.000
_cell.length_b   1.000
_cell.length_c   1.000
_cell.angle_alpha   90.00
_cell.angle_beta   90.00
_cell.angle_gamma   90.00
#
_symmetry.space_group_name_H-M   'P 1'
#
loop_
_entity.id
_entity.type
_entity.pdbx_description
1 polymer ?
#
loop_
_entity_poly.entity_id
_entity_poly.type
_entity_poly.pdbx_seq_one_letter_code
_entity_poly.pdbx_strand_id
1 'polypeptide(L)'
;MYLKELTEIGGVSGDESRVRDFIASKIKDKVDETHVDKLGNLIALKKGKKNGKRFLLTAHMDEIGFMVTNIEDDGTLSFSPIGGVDPRVVPGKRVKIA
;
A
#
# COMPACT_ATOMS: atom_id res chain seq x y z
N MET A 1 4.50 4.25 17.48
CA MET A 1 5.17 4.23 16.17
C MET A 1 4.77 2.93 15.49
N TYR A 2 4.45 2.92 14.19
CA TYR A 2 3.89 1.74 13.50
C TYR A 2 4.76 1.24 12.34
N LEU A 3 6.07 1.52 12.38
CA LEU A 3 6.96 1.28 11.24
C LEU A 3 7.03 -0.20 10.89
N LYS A 4 7.24 -1.06 11.89
CA LYS A 4 7.36 -2.51 11.69
C LYS A 4 6.07 -3.07 11.08
N GLU A 5 4.93 -2.71 11.64
CA GLU A 5 3.62 -3.18 11.18
C GLU A 5 3.33 -2.73 9.75
N LEU A 6 3.61 -1.46 9.42
CA LEU A 6 3.45 -0.96 8.06
C LEU A 6 4.35 -1.70 7.06
N THR A 7 5.58 -2.06 7.44
CA THR A 7 6.51 -2.81 6.56
C THR A 7 6.22 -4.30 6.45
N GLU A 8 5.42 -4.87 7.36
CA GLU A 8 5.08 -6.30 7.36
C GLU A 8 3.73 -6.59 6.68
N ILE A 9 2.91 -5.56 6.44
CA ILE A 9 1.65 -5.68 5.71
C ILE A 9 1.96 -5.63 4.21
N GLY A 10 1.54 -6.66 3.47
CA GLY A 10 1.61 -6.64 2.02
C GLY A 10 0.64 -5.62 1.41
N GLY A 11 1.14 -4.77 0.53
CA GLY A 11 0.38 -3.72 -0.14
C GLY A 11 0.97 -3.35 -1.49
N VAL A 12 1.17 -4.33 -2.38
CA VAL A 12 1.70 -4.09 -3.74
C VAL A 12 0.79 -3.11 -4.49
N SER A 13 1.35 -2.27 -5.36
CA SER A 13 0.55 -1.29 -6.12
C SER A 13 -0.67 -1.94 -6.80
N GLY A 14 -1.87 -1.47 -6.47
CA GLY A 14 -3.17 -2.03 -6.85
C GLY A 14 -3.85 -2.92 -5.81
N ASP A 15 -3.17 -3.33 -4.73
CA ASP A 15 -3.71 -4.13 -3.62
C ASP A 15 -3.39 -3.51 -2.22
N GLU A 16 -3.55 -2.20 -2.09
CA GLU A 16 -3.17 -1.44 -0.87
C GLU A 16 -4.23 -1.51 0.23
N SER A 17 -5.32 -2.26 0.03
CA SER A 17 -6.50 -2.27 0.91
C SER A 17 -6.16 -2.57 2.36
N ARG A 18 -5.26 -3.55 2.60
CA ARG A 18 -4.81 -3.96 3.94
C ARG A 18 -4.01 -2.86 4.64
N VAL A 19 -3.11 -2.20 3.91
CA VAL A 19 -2.31 -1.07 4.42
C VAL A 19 -3.24 0.10 4.76
N ARG A 20 -4.18 0.40 3.87
CA ARG A 20 -5.20 1.43 4.06
C ARG A 20 -6.03 1.20 5.32
N ASP A 21 -6.57 0.00 5.48
CA ASP A 21 -7.45 -0.33 6.61
C ASP A 21 -6.68 -0.27 7.94
N PHE A 22 -5.42 -0.71 7.94
CA PHE A 22 -4.53 -0.54 9.07
C PHE A 22 -4.33 0.95 9.41
N ILE A 23 -3.94 1.79 8.44
CA ILE A 23 -3.75 3.22 8.67
C ILE A 23 -5.05 3.87 9.19
N ALA A 24 -6.18 3.61 8.55
CA ALA A 24 -7.49 4.14 8.95
C ALA A 24 -7.81 3.81 10.42
N SER A 25 -7.56 2.56 10.85
CA SER A 25 -7.75 2.14 12.24
C SER A 25 -6.86 2.90 13.24
N LYS A 26 -5.64 3.31 12.83
CA LYS A 26 -4.67 3.99 13.70
C LYS A 26 -4.86 5.50 13.78
N ILE A 27 -5.61 6.08 12.83
CA ILE A 27 -5.85 7.53 12.74
C ILE A 27 -7.28 7.95 13.08
N LYS A 28 -8.22 7.02 13.19
CA LYS A 28 -9.66 7.28 13.42
C LYS A 28 -9.93 8.36 14.48
N ASP A 29 -9.28 8.30 15.64
CA ASP A 29 -9.50 9.24 16.75
C ASP A 29 -8.57 10.47 16.73
N LYS A 30 -7.78 10.63 15.66
CA LYS A 30 -6.78 11.70 15.52
C LYS A 30 -7.19 12.74 14.49
N VAL A 31 -8.09 12.40 13.59
CA VAL A 31 -8.55 13.25 12.48
C VAL A 31 -10.05 13.51 12.62
N ASP A 32 -10.55 14.53 11.92
CA ASP A 32 -11.95 14.95 12.07
C ASP A 32 -12.84 14.31 11.01
N GLU A 33 -12.30 14.02 9.83
CA GLU A 33 -12.99 13.31 8.75
C GLU A 33 -12.02 12.36 8.03
N THR A 34 -12.53 11.22 7.58
CA THR A 34 -11.82 10.28 6.70
C THR A 34 -12.73 9.88 5.56
N HIS A 35 -12.19 9.81 4.34
CA HIS A 35 -12.87 9.17 3.23
C HIS A 35 -11.88 8.40 2.36
N VAL A 36 -12.40 7.40 1.68
CA VAL A 36 -11.67 6.65 0.65
C VAL A 36 -12.24 7.05 -0.70
N ASP A 37 -11.41 7.55 -1.60
CA ASP A 37 -11.86 7.89 -2.95
C ASP A 37 -12.08 6.65 -3.82
N LYS A 38 -12.53 6.84 -5.06
CA LYS A 38 -12.82 5.73 -5.99
C LYS A 38 -11.57 4.95 -6.41
N LEU A 39 -10.37 5.52 -6.27
CA LEU A 39 -9.11 4.87 -6.58
C LEU A 39 -8.52 4.14 -5.37
N GLY A 40 -9.11 4.31 -4.18
CA GLY A 40 -8.65 3.67 -2.96
C GLY A 40 -7.74 4.53 -2.08
N ASN A 41 -7.54 5.82 -2.40
CA ASN A 41 -6.75 6.73 -1.58
C ASN A 41 -7.45 7.01 -0.25
N LEU A 42 -6.73 6.89 0.86
CA LEU A 42 -7.21 7.33 2.18
C LEU A 42 -6.92 8.81 2.37
N ILE A 43 -7.97 9.62 2.38
CA ILE A 43 -7.88 11.05 2.59
C ILE A 43 -8.41 11.36 4.00
N ALA A 44 -7.51 11.86 4.85
CA ALA A 44 -7.80 12.22 6.23
C ALA A 44 -7.68 13.74 6.43
N LEU A 45 -8.74 14.36 6.93
CA LEU A 45 -8.80 15.79 7.18
C LEU A 45 -8.64 16.09 8.67
N LYS A 46 -7.67 16.95 8.99
CA LYS A 46 -7.61 17.65 10.28
C LYS A 46 -7.92 19.13 10.09
N LYS A 47 -9.00 19.60 10.69
CA LYS A 47 -9.45 20.99 10.66
C LYS A 47 -8.53 21.85 11.52
N GLY A 48 -8.04 22.93 10.93
CA GLY A 48 -7.28 23.95 11.64
C GLY A 48 -8.17 24.79 12.57
N LYS A 49 -7.54 25.53 13.50
CA LYS A 49 -8.25 26.38 14.47
C LYS A 49 -8.90 27.63 13.85
N LYS A 50 -8.47 28.04 12.66
CA LYS A 50 -8.97 29.22 11.94
C LYS A 50 -9.32 28.83 10.52
N ASN A 51 -10.32 29.50 9.96
CA ASN A 51 -10.60 29.39 8.53
C ASN A 51 -9.43 30.01 7.77
N GLY A 52 -8.69 29.19 7.02
CA GLY A 52 -7.42 29.56 6.40
C GLY A 52 -7.06 28.65 5.22
N LYS A 53 -5.82 28.75 4.75
CA LYS A 53 -5.31 27.93 3.64
C LYS A 53 -5.32 26.44 4.01
N ARG A 54 -5.56 25.59 3.01
CA ARG A 54 -5.45 24.13 3.14
C ARG A 54 -4.02 23.71 2.80
N PHE A 55 -3.47 22.80 3.61
CA PHE A 55 -2.19 22.15 3.35
C PHE A 55 -2.43 20.70 3.00
N LEU A 56 -1.71 20.20 1.99
CA LEU A 56 -1.76 18.80 1.59
C LEU A 56 -0.42 18.16 1.93
N LEU A 57 -0.48 17.07 2.69
CA LEU A 57 0.64 16.18 2.98
C LEU A 57 0.31 14.82 2.37
N THR A 58 1.21 14.28 1.56
CA THR A 58 0.98 13.00 0.88
C THR A 58 2.12 12.03 1.17
N ALA A 59 1.76 10.76 1.20
CA ALA A 59 2.65 9.61 1.18
C ALA A 59 1.91 8.52 0.40
N HIS A 60 2.65 7.60 -0.23
CA HIS A 60 2.05 6.48 -0.96
C HIS A 60 2.05 5.23 -0.06
N MET A 61 0.99 4.41 -0.17
CA MET A 61 0.80 3.22 0.65
C MET A 61 1.43 1.97 0.03
N ASP A 62 1.66 2.03 -1.28
CA ASP A 62 2.04 0.90 -2.09
C ASP A 62 3.52 0.56 -1.98
N GLU A 63 3.82 -0.70 -2.30
CA GLU A 63 5.17 -1.22 -2.46
C GLU A 63 5.37 -1.88 -3.83
N ILE A 64 6.64 -2.02 -4.23
CA ILE A 64 7.02 -2.82 -5.39
C ILE A 64 6.72 -4.30 -5.12
N GLY A 65 6.34 -5.03 -6.16
CA GLY A 65 6.01 -6.44 -6.02
C GLY A 65 5.93 -7.17 -7.35
N PHE A 66 5.12 -8.23 -7.38
CA PHE A 66 4.92 -9.07 -8.56
C PHE A 66 3.45 -9.48 -8.67
N MET A 67 3.02 -9.75 -9.90
CA MET A 67 1.72 -10.34 -10.21
C MET A 67 1.93 -11.69 -10.89
N VAL A 68 1.26 -12.73 -10.41
CA VAL A 68 1.22 -14.03 -11.11
C VAL A 68 0.47 -13.84 -12.43
N THR A 69 1.08 -14.27 -13.53
CA THR A 69 0.53 -14.16 -14.89
C THR A 69 0.15 -15.50 -15.48
N ASN A 70 0.80 -16.58 -15.06
CA ASN A 70 0.47 -17.93 -15.49
C ASN A 70 0.79 -18.96 -14.40
N ILE A 71 0.09 -20.09 -14.43
CA ILE A 71 0.39 -21.30 -13.67
C ILE A 71 0.86 -22.33 -14.70
N GLU A 72 2.10 -22.77 -14.60
CA GLU A 72 2.71 -23.72 -15.53
C GLU A 72 2.29 -25.17 -15.20
N ASP A 73 2.44 -26.08 -16.17
CA ASP A 73 2.03 -27.49 -16.02
C ASP A 73 2.80 -28.24 -14.92
N ASP A 74 4.02 -27.79 -14.58
CA ASP A 74 4.84 -28.34 -13.50
C ASP A 74 4.52 -27.73 -12.12
N GLY A 75 3.53 -26.84 -12.06
CA GLY A 75 3.09 -26.14 -10.84
C GLY A 75 3.92 -24.91 -10.49
N THR A 76 4.91 -24.53 -11.31
CA THR A 76 5.60 -23.26 -11.16
C THR A 76 4.74 -22.08 -11.63
N LEU A 77 5.14 -20.86 -11.25
CA LEU A 77 4.37 -19.65 -11.53
C LEU A 77 5.21 -18.68 -12.36
N SER A 78 4.66 -18.25 -13.49
CA SER A 78 5.16 -17.07 -14.20
C SER A 78 4.61 -15.81 -13.53
N PHE A 79 5.44 -14.77 -13.45
CA PHE A 79 5.05 -13.51 -12.84
C PHE A 79 5.66 -12.30 -13.57
N SER A 80 4.97 -11.17 -13.47
CA SER A 80 5.42 -9.88 -13.99
C SER A 80 5.71 -8.91 -12.84
N PRO A 81 6.69 -8.00 -12.98
CA PRO A 81 6.97 -6.98 -11.98
C PRO A 81 5.82 -5.96 -11.90
N ILE A 82 5.49 -5.56 -10.68
CA ILE A 82 4.69 -4.36 -10.39
C ILE A 82 5.66 -3.30 -9.82
N GLY A 83 5.85 -2.22 -10.56
CA GLY A 83 6.86 -1.21 -10.26
C GLY A 83 8.24 -1.53 -10.84
N GLY A 84 9.27 -0.80 -10.37
CA GLY A 84 10.63 -0.91 -10.88
C GLY A 84 11.44 -1.99 -10.14
N VAL A 85 11.52 -3.20 -10.71
CA VAL A 85 12.32 -4.30 -10.16
C VAL A 85 13.46 -4.66 -11.11
N ASP A 86 14.70 -4.69 -10.60
CA ASP A 86 15.85 -5.21 -11.34
C ASP A 86 15.82 -6.76 -11.34
N PRO A 87 15.63 -7.43 -12.49
CA PRO A 87 15.50 -8.89 -12.52
C PRO A 87 16.75 -9.61 -12.02
N ARG A 88 17.92 -8.96 -12.01
CA ARG A 88 19.19 -9.57 -11.57
C ARG A 88 19.23 -9.85 -10.07
N VAL A 89 18.41 -9.15 -9.26
CA VAL A 89 18.39 -9.32 -7.79
C VAL A 89 17.27 -10.23 -7.29
N VAL A 90 16.43 -10.73 -8.19
CA VAL A 90 15.26 -11.57 -7.89
C VAL A 90 15.60 -13.03 -7.57
N PRO A 91 16.57 -13.70 -8.24
CA PRO A 91 16.88 -15.10 -7.95
C PRO A 91 17.22 -15.35 -6.48
N GLY A 92 16.60 -16.37 -5.88
CA GLY A 92 16.81 -16.75 -4.48
C GLY A 92 16.08 -15.90 -3.44
N LYS A 93 15.30 -14.88 -3.86
CA LYS A 93 14.45 -14.12 -2.92
C LYS A 93 13.22 -14.92 -2.52
N ARG A 94 12.92 -14.90 -1.22
CA ARG A 94 11.67 -15.45 -0.68
C ARG A 94 10.53 -14.48 -0.98
N VAL A 95 9.45 -14.99 -1.56
CA VAL A 95 8.22 -14.25 -1.82
C VAL A 95 7.04 -14.89 -1.09
N LYS A 96 5.96 -14.12 -0.91
CA LYS A 96 4.69 -14.61 -0.38
C LYS A 96 3.59 -14.24 -1.37
N ILE A 97 2.76 -15.22 -1.70
CA ILE A 97 1.52 -15.03 -2.46
C ILE A 97 0.42 -14.87 -1.41
N ALA A 98 -0.39 -13.83 -1.54
CA ALA A 98 -1.40 -13.44 -0.55
C ALA A 98 -2.78 -13.34 -1.19
#